data_AF-A0A933T9L1-F1
#
_entry.id   AF-A0A933T9L1-F1
#
_cell.length_a   1.000
_cell.length_b   1.000
_cell.length_c   1.000
_cell.angle_alpha   90.00
_cell.angle_beta   90.00
_cell.angle_gamma   90.00
#
_symmetry.space_group_name_H-M   'P 1'
#
loop_
_entity.id
_entity.type
_entity.pdbx_description
1 polymer ?
#
loop_
_entity_poly.entity_id
_entity_poly.type
_entity_poly.pdbx_seq_one_letter_code
_entity_poly.pdbx_strand_id
1 'polypeptide(L)'
;MLEFNQWFFVLLANFLILFFALSALLFKPLAKVFKEREAATSGAIEEAKSLSSKKEHALAEMSAELSSARGRAKETFGSLREEGLARQKETLSRSEAEAVAMIESARKELQAEAGKARSALKADIEKFSEEIVNKLVKA
;
A
#
# COMPACT_ATOMS: atom_id res chain seq x y z
N MET A 1 -4.40 0.08 -96.13
CA MET A 1 -4.62 -1.24 -95.49
C MET A 1 -3.37 -1.54 -94.69
N LEU A 2 -3.48 -2.04 -93.46
CA LEU A 2 -2.31 -2.49 -92.70
C LEU A 2 -1.71 -3.69 -93.44
N GLU A 3 -0.64 -3.48 -94.20
CA GLU A 3 0.09 -4.59 -94.82
C GLU A 3 0.93 -5.27 -93.74
N PHE A 4 0.45 -6.43 -93.28
CA PHE A 4 1.15 -7.27 -92.32
C PHE A 4 2.33 -7.96 -92.99
N ASN A 5 3.43 -7.23 -93.16
CA ASN A 5 4.70 -7.77 -93.63
C ASN A 5 5.43 -8.51 -92.49
N GLN A 6 6.30 -9.47 -92.80
CA GLN A 6 7.14 -10.19 -91.84
C GLN A 6 7.91 -9.26 -90.90
N TRP A 7 8.29 -8.06 -91.37
CA TRP A 7 8.94 -7.02 -90.58
C TRP A 7 8.12 -6.53 -89.37
N PHE A 8 6.78 -6.50 -89.49
CA PHE A 8 5.89 -6.11 -88.38
C PHE A 8 6.02 -7.07 -87.19
N PHE A 9 6.10 -8.38 -87.46
CA PHE A 9 6.26 -9.40 -86.41
C PHE A 9 7.61 -9.29 -85.70
N VAL A 10 8.68 -8.90 -86.42
CA VAL A 10 10.00 -8.67 -85.83
C VAL A 10 9.98 -7.46 -84.90
N LEU A 11 9.38 -6.33 -85.31
CA LEU A 11 9.21 -5.17 -84.44
C LEU A 11 8.35 -5.47 -83.21
N LEU A 12 7.26 -6.23 -83.40
CA LEU A 12 6.39 -6.62 -82.30
C LEU A 12 7.14 -7.49 -81.28
N ALA A 13 7.93 -8.47 -81.75
CA ALA A 13 8.77 -9.28 -80.88
C ALA A 13 9.80 -8.41 -80.13
N ASN A 14 10.45 -7.44 -80.80
CA ASN A 14 11.40 -6.53 -80.17
C ASN A 14 10.73 -5.65 -79.10
N PHE A 15 9.55 -5.09 -79.40
CA PHE A 15 8.77 -4.32 -78.45
C PHE A 15 8.37 -5.15 -77.22
N LEU A 16 7.90 -6.38 -77.42
CA LEU A 16 7.54 -7.27 -76.31
C LEU A 16 8.77 -7.60 -75.45
N ILE A 17 9.91 -7.94 -76.06
CA ILE A 17 11.16 -8.19 -75.33
C ILE A 17 11.55 -6.96 -74.50
N LEU A 18 11.53 -5.77 -75.09
CA LEU A 18 11.85 -4.53 -74.39
C LEU A 18 10.83 -4.23 -73.28
N PHE A 19 9.54 -4.45 -73.52
CA PHE A 19 8.48 -4.26 -72.54
C PHE A 19 8.67 -5.17 -71.32
N PHE A 20 8.96 -6.46 -71.53
CA PHE A 20 9.22 -7.39 -70.44
C PHE A 20 10.53 -7.06 -69.71
N ALA A 21 11.58 -6.68 -70.45
CA ALA A 21 12.83 -6.22 -69.85
C ALA A 21 12.60 -4.99 -68.97
N LEU A 22 11.92 -3.95 -69.47
CA LEU A 22 11.65 -2.72 -68.74
C LEU A 22 10.71 -2.97 -67.54
N SER A 23 9.70 -3.82 -67.71
CA SER A 23 8.80 -4.24 -66.63
C SER A 23 9.56 -4.88 -65.47
N ALA A 24 10.49 -5.80 -65.78
CA ALA A 24 11.29 -6.49 -64.79
C ALA A 24 12.35 -5.58 -64.15
N LEU A 25 13.02 -4.73 -64.94
CA LEU A 25 14.20 -3.98 -64.53
C LEU A 25 13.89 -2.61 -63.91
N LEU A 26 12.75 -1.99 -64.23
CA LEU A 26 12.38 -0.65 -63.76
C LEU A 26 11.06 -0.61 -62.99
N PHE A 27 9.95 -1.10 -63.56
CA PHE A 27 8.64 -0.92 -62.94
C PHE A 27 8.48 -1.72 -61.64
N LYS A 28 8.93 -2.98 -61.62
CA LYS A 28 8.92 -3.81 -60.39
C LYS A 28 9.75 -3.23 -59.24
N PRO A 29 11.05 -2.88 -59.43
CA PRO A 29 11.82 -2.31 -58.34
C PRO A 29 11.29 -0.94 -57.90
N LEU A 30 10.81 -0.11 -58.82
CA LEU A 30 10.26 1.20 -58.48
C LEU A 30 8.98 1.06 -57.63
N ALA A 31 8.05 0.19 -58.01
CA ALA A 31 6.85 -0.09 -57.23
C ALA A 31 7.17 -0.66 -55.83
N LYS A 32 8.22 -1.49 -55.73
CA LYS A 32 8.69 -2.03 -54.45
C LYS A 32 9.18 -0.90 -53.52
N VAL A 33 9.99 0.03 -54.02
CA VAL A 33 10.50 1.16 -53.22
C VAL A 33 9.37 2.09 -52.76
N PHE A 34 8.38 2.36 -53.61
CA PHE A 34 7.21 3.14 -53.21
C PHE A 34 6.41 2.45 -52.10
N LYS A 35 6.17 1.14 -52.23
CA LYS A 35 5.47 0.37 -51.21
C LYS A 35 6.25 0.29 -49.90
N GLU A 36 7.57 0.14 -49.96
CA GLU A 36 8.43 0.15 -48.76
C GLU A 36 8.39 1.51 -48.06
N ARG A 37 8.44 2.62 -48.80
CA ARG A 37 8.33 3.97 -48.22
C ARG A 37 6.97 4.24 -47.59
N GLU A 38 5.90 3.83 -48.27
CA GLU A 38 4.55 3.94 -47.76
C GLU A 38 4.38 3.11 -46.48
N ALA A 39 4.81 1.84 -46.50
CA ALA A 39 4.76 0.95 -45.35
C ALA A 39 5.61 1.45 -44.17
N ALA A 40 6.81 2.00 -44.41
CA ALA A 40 7.64 2.57 -43.37
C ALA A 40 6.98 3.79 -42.70
N THR A 41 6.33 4.64 -43.51
CA THR A 41 5.68 5.86 -43.00
C THR A 41 4.39 5.53 -42.26
N SER A 42 3.52 4.71 -42.86
CA SER A 42 2.27 4.28 -42.23
C SER A 42 2.54 3.44 -40.98
N GLY A 43 3.54 2.55 -41.04
CA GLY A 43 3.97 1.72 -39.92
C GLY A 43 4.48 2.56 -38.76
N ALA A 44 5.34 3.55 -39.01
CA ALA A 44 5.84 4.44 -37.96
C ALA A 44 4.73 5.27 -37.31
N ILE A 45 3.75 5.74 -38.08
CA ILE A 45 2.58 6.47 -37.54
C ILE A 45 1.73 5.56 -36.66
N GLU A 46 1.48 4.33 -37.09
CA GLU A 46 0.67 3.38 -36.33
C GLU A 46 1.38 2.93 -35.05
N GLU A 47 2.69 2.70 -35.12
CA GLU A 47 3.52 2.40 -33.96
C GLU A 47 3.54 3.57 -32.97
N ALA A 48 3.68 4.80 -33.45
CA ALA A 48 3.61 5.99 -32.60
C ALA A 48 2.25 6.14 -31.90
N LYS A 49 1.14 5.88 -32.61
CA LYS A 49 -0.21 5.86 -32.01
C LYS A 49 -0.35 4.76 -30.96
N SER A 50 0.10 3.54 -31.27
CA SER A 50 0.08 2.42 -30.34
C SER A 50 0.89 2.73 -29.08
N LEU A 51 2.07 3.31 -29.24
CA LEU A 51 2.93 3.69 -28.12
C LEU A 51 2.31 4.80 -27.27
N SER A 52 1.68 5.80 -27.90
CA SER A 52 0.95 6.86 -27.19
C SER A 52 -0.22 6.30 -26.38
N SER A 53 -1.02 5.41 -26.98
CA SER A 53 -2.14 4.75 -26.29
C SER A 53 -1.64 3.88 -25.13
N LYS A 54 -0.58 3.07 -25.33
CA LYS A 54 0.04 2.28 -24.25
C LYS A 54 0.54 3.17 -23.11
N LYS A 55 1.16 4.30 -23.43
CA LYS A 55 1.61 5.28 -22.43
C LYS A 55 0.43 5.84 -21.65
N GLU A 56 -0.65 6.24 -22.31
CA GLU A 56 -1.85 6.77 -21.64
C GLU A 56 -2.49 5.71 -20.74
N HIS A 57 -2.61 4.47 -21.21
CA HIS A 57 -3.09 3.36 -20.39
C HIS A 57 -2.20 3.11 -19.17
N ALA A 58 -0.88 3.05 -19.34
CA ALA A 58 0.05 2.87 -18.23
C ALA A 58 -0.01 4.01 -17.21
N LEU A 59 -0.17 5.27 -17.67
CA LEU A 59 -0.34 6.42 -16.79
C LEU A 59 -1.67 6.36 -16.02
N ALA A 60 -2.74 5.94 -16.68
CA ALA A 60 -4.05 5.77 -16.05
C ALA A 60 -4.01 4.67 -14.97
N GLU A 61 -3.40 3.51 -15.26
CA GLU A 61 -3.20 2.42 -14.31
C GLU A 61 -2.34 2.86 -13.13
N MET A 62 -1.21 3.51 -13.37
CA MET A 62 -0.33 4.00 -12.30
C MET A 62 -1.05 5.02 -11.41
N SER A 63 -1.84 5.92 -11.99
CA SER A 63 -2.64 6.90 -11.25
C SER A 63 -3.71 6.23 -10.38
N ALA A 64 -4.41 5.24 -10.94
CA ALA A 64 -5.41 4.45 -10.21
C ALA A 64 -4.78 3.67 -9.05
N GLU A 65 -3.62 3.05 -9.27
CA GLU A 65 -2.90 2.30 -8.25
C GLU A 65 -2.40 3.22 -7.13
N LEU A 66 -1.85 4.40 -7.47
CA LEU A 66 -1.44 5.41 -6.48
C LEU A 66 -2.63 5.92 -5.65
N SER A 67 -3.78 6.15 -6.29
CA SER A 67 -5.01 6.55 -5.59
C SER A 67 -5.48 5.47 -4.63
N SER A 68 -5.52 4.21 -5.09
CA SER A 68 -5.88 3.05 -4.26
C SER A 68 -4.92 2.84 -3.09
N ALA A 69 -3.61 2.94 -3.33
CA ALA A 69 -2.59 2.84 -2.29
C ALA A 69 -2.75 3.94 -1.22
N ARG A 70 -3.02 5.19 -1.62
CA ARG A 70 -3.32 6.29 -0.70
C ARG A 70 -4.60 6.04 0.10
N GLY A 71 -5.64 5.50 -0.54
CA GLY A 71 -6.89 5.10 0.12
C GLY A 71 -6.65 4.05 1.21
N ARG A 72 -5.97 2.95 0.85
CA ARG A 72 -5.59 1.87 1.79
C ARG A 72 -4.71 2.38 2.93
N ALA A 73 -3.75 3.25 2.64
CA ALA A 73 -2.91 3.86 3.68
C ALA A 73 -3.75 4.69 4.66
N LYS A 74 -4.66 5.54 4.16
CA LYS A 74 -5.54 6.34 5.01
C LYS A 74 -6.45 5.47 5.88
N GLU A 75 -6.99 4.40 5.32
CA GLU A 75 -7.81 3.43 6.06
C GLU A 75 -7.00 2.74 7.17
N THR A 76 -5.79 2.26 6.84
CA THR A 76 -4.88 1.62 7.80
C THR A 76 -4.46 2.58 8.91
N PHE A 77 -4.14 3.83 8.58
CA PHE A 77 -3.82 4.84 9.59
C PHE A 77 -5.04 5.19 10.45
N GLY A 78 -6.24 5.20 9.87
CA GLY A 78 -7.49 5.39 10.58
C GLY A 78 -7.73 4.29 11.62
N SER A 79 -7.63 3.02 11.19
CA SER A 79 -7.83 1.87 12.09
C SER A 79 -6.77 1.80 13.18
N LEU A 80 -5.49 2.01 12.86
CA LEU A 80 -4.41 2.05 13.86
C LEU A 80 -4.60 3.16 14.89
N ARG A 81 -5.10 4.32 14.45
CA ARG A 81 -5.40 5.44 15.36
C ARG A 81 -6.55 5.09 16.30
N GLU A 82 -7.62 4.48 15.78
CA GLU A 82 -8.77 4.07 16.57
C GLU A 82 -8.40 2.96 17.58
N GLU A 83 -7.65 1.96 17.14
CA GLU A 83 -7.12 0.89 18.01
C GLU A 83 -6.19 1.46 19.08
N GLY A 84 -5.31 2.39 18.71
CA GLY A 84 -4.42 3.08 19.65
C GLY A 84 -5.19 3.86 20.72
N LEU A 85 -6.23 4.60 20.33
CA LEU A 85 -7.10 5.32 21.26
C LEU A 85 -7.88 4.37 22.17
N ALA A 86 -8.42 3.28 21.63
CA ALA A 86 -9.13 2.27 22.40
C ALA A 86 -8.20 1.63 23.45
N ARG A 87 -6.99 1.23 23.04
CA ARG A 87 -5.99 0.64 23.93
C ARG A 87 -5.46 1.62 24.98
N GLN A 88 -5.30 2.90 24.62
CA GLN A 88 -4.94 3.94 25.57
C GLN A 88 -6.04 4.09 26.63
N LYS A 89 -7.31 4.16 26.22
CA LYS A 89 -8.45 4.26 27.14
C LYS A 89 -8.56 3.04 28.05
N GLU A 90 -8.40 1.84 27.50
CA GLU A 90 -8.39 0.59 28.27
C GLU A 90 -7.25 0.59 29.31
N THR A 91 -6.04 0.94 28.88
CA THR A 91 -4.86 0.97 29.77
C THR A 91 -5.06 1.99 30.89
N LEU A 92 -5.56 3.18 30.57
CA LEU A 92 -5.84 4.21 31.58
C LEU A 92 -6.89 3.74 32.58
N SER A 93 -8.02 3.20 32.09
CA SER A 93 -9.10 2.70 32.94
C SER A 93 -8.63 1.55 33.84
N ARG A 94 -7.78 0.65 33.33
CA ARG A 94 -7.19 -0.42 34.13
C ARG A 94 -6.27 0.14 35.22
N SER A 95 -5.38 1.07 34.87
CA SER A 95 -4.49 1.71 35.85
C SER A 95 -5.27 2.47 36.93
N GLU A 96 -6.36 3.15 36.57
CA GLU A 96 -7.25 3.81 37.53
C GLU A 96 -7.90 2.78 38.48
N ALA A 97 -8.41 1.66 37.94
CA ALA A 97 -8.99 0.60 38.75
C ALA A 97 -7.95 -0.05 39.70
N GLU A 98 -6.74 -0.30 39.21
CA GLU A 98 -5.62 -0.82 40.02
C GLU A 98 -5.24 0.15 41.13
N ALA A 99 -5.19 1.46 40.84
CA ALA A 99 -4.89 2.48 41.84
C ALA A 99 -5.99 2.55 42.93
N VAL A 100 -7.27 2.48 42.54
CA VAL A 100 -8.38 2.43 43.49
C VAL A 100 -8.29 1.17 44.37
N ALA A 101 -8.07 0.00 43.77
CA ALA A 101 -7.91 -1.25 44.50
C ALA A 101 -6.72 -1.21 45.49
N MET A 102 -5.60 -0.61 45.07
CA MET A 102 -4.42 -0.42 45.93
C MET A 102 -4.75 0.47 47.14
N ILE A 103 -5.45 1.59 46.93
CA ILE A 103 -5.87 2.49 48.02
C ILE A 103 -6.82 1.77 48.98
N GLU A 104 -7.77 0.99 48.47
CA GLU A 104 -8.69 0.21 49.30
C GLU A 104 -7.96 -0.85 50.13
N SER A 105 -7.00 -1.56 49.54
CA SER A 105 -6.16 -2.54 50.26
C SER A 105 -5.38 -1.85 51.37
N ALA A 106 -4.69 -0.76 51.06
CA ALA A 106 -3.92 0.00 52.04
C ALA A 106 -4.79 0.53 53.19
N ARG A 107 -6.02 0.97 52.91
CA ARG A 107 -6.98 1.39 53.95
C ARG A 107 -7.38 0.22 54.85
N LYS A 108 -7.64 -0.97 54.29
CA LYS A 108 -7.97 -2.17 55.08
C LYS A 108 -6.80 -2.60 55.95
N GLU A 109 -5.59 -2.59 55.41
CA GLU A 109 -4.36 -2.90 56.16
C GLU A 109 -4.14 -1.91 57.31
N LEU A 110 -4.27 -0.61 57.06
CA LEU A 110 -4.17 0.42 58.10
C LEU A 110 -5.21 0.24 59.21
N GLN A 111 -6.46 -0.09 58.87
CA GLN A 111 -7.50 -0.35 59.87
C GLN A 111 -7.18 -1.60 60.71
N ALA A 112 -6.68 -2.67 60.07
CA ALA A 112 -6.27 -3.88 60.77
C ALA A 112 -5.09 -3.61 61.73
N GLU A 113 -4.10 -2.85 61.27
CA GLU A 113 -2.91 -2.50 62.06
C GLU A 113 -3.26 -1.57 63.23
N ALA A 114 -4.14 -0.59 63.01
CA ALA A 114 -4.66 0.27 64.07
C ALA A 114 -5.45 -0.54 65.11
N GLY A 115 -6.21 -1.55 64.68
CA GLY A 115 -6.92 -2.48 65.58
C GLY A 115 -5.95 -3.27 66.44
N LYS A 116 -4.89 -3.85 65.85
CA LYS A 116 -3.83 -4.57 66.58
C LYS A 116 -3.13 -3.65 67.59
N ALA A 117 -2.74 -2.44 67.17
CA ALA A 117 -2.08 -1.47 68.04
C ALA A 117 -2.95 -1.08 69.24
N ARG A 118 -4.26 -0.88 69.03
CA ARG A 118 -5.22 -0.62 70.12
C ARG A 118 -5.32 -1.79 71.10
N SER A 119 -5.40 -3.02 70.61
CA SER A 119 -5.45 -4.21 71.47
C SER A 119 -4.15 -4.40 72.26
N ALA A 120 -2.99 -4.18 71.64
CA ALA A 120 -1.70 -4.21 72.33
C ALA A 120 -1.63 -3.15 73.43
N LEU A 121 -2.03 -1.91 73.14
CA LEU A 121 -2.03 -0.83 74.13
C LEU A 121 -2.96 -1.13 75.31
N LYS A 122 -4.12 -1.75 75.08
CA LYS A 122 -5.01 -2.20 76.17
C LYS A 122 -4.32 -3.23 77.07
N ALA A 123 -3.65 -4.22 76.50
CA ALA A 123 -2.93 -5.23 77.27
C ALA A 123 -1.77 -4.61 78.08
N ASP A 124 -1.08 -3.61 77.52
CA ASP A 124 -0.02 -2.89 78.22
C ASP A 124 -0.58 -2.05 79.38
N ILE A 125 -1.74 -1.39 79.20
CA ILE A 125 -2.43 -0.64 80.26
C ILE A 125 -2.84 -1.57 81.42
N GLU A 126 -3.37 -2.76 81.12
CA GLU A 126 -3.73 -3.75 82.14
C GLU A 126 -2.50 -4.18 82.95
N LYS A 127 -1.38 -4.49 82.27
CA LYS A 127 -0.10 -4.81 82.91
C LYS A 127 0.42 -3.68 83.80
N PHE A 128 0.43 -2.44 83.30
CA PHE A 128 0.88 -1.30 84.09
C PHE A 128 -0.01 -1.06 85.30
N SER A 129 -1.33 -1.30 85.17
CA SER A 129 -2.27 -1.18 86.29
C SER A 129 -1.98 -2.24 87.37
N GLU A 130 -1.71 -3.48 86.99
CA GLU A 130 -1.28 -4.54 87.93
C GLU A 130 0.06 -4.22 88.60
N GLU A 131 1.04 -3.71 87.85
CA GLU A 131 2.33 -3.28 88.43
C GLU A 131 2.14 -2.16 89.45
N ILE A 132 1.30 -1.16 89.16
CA ILE A 132 1.00 -0.06 90.09
C ILE A 132 0.34 -0.60 91.36
N VAL A 133 -0.66 -1.47 91.24
CA VAL A 133 -1.34 -2.10 92.40
C VAL A 133 -0.35 -2.90 93.25
N ASN A 134 0.48 -3.73 92.62
CA ASN A 134 1.48 -4.53 93.32
C ASN A 134 2.52 -3.66 94.05
N LYS A 135 2.85 -2.48 93.51
CA LYS A 135 3.79 -1.54 94.13
C LYS A 135 3.18 -0.78 95.31
N LEU A 136 1.86 -0.52 95.28
CA LEU A 136 1.12 0.12 96.36
C LEU A 136 0.80 -0.84 97.52
N VAL A 137 0.55 -2.12 97.25
CA VAL A 137 0.21 -3.14 98.27
C VAL A 137 1.45 -3.71 98.98
N LYS A 138 2.65 -3.56 98.40
CA LYS A 138 3.93 -3.94 99.04
C LYS A 138 4.57 -2.82 99.89
N ALA A 139 3.86 -1.70 100.11
CA ALA A 139 4.18 -0.69 101.10
C ALA A 139 3.29 -0.89 102.35
#